data_AF-A0A1H7K7U4-F1
#
_entry.id   AF-A0A1H7K7U4-F1
#
_cell.length_a   1.000
_cell.length_b   1.000
_cell.length_c   1.000
_cell.angle_alpha   90.00
_cell.angle_beta   90.00
_cell.angle_gamma   90.00
#
_symmetry.space_group_name_H-M   'P 1'
#
loop_
_entity.id
_entity.type
_entity.pdbx_description
1 polymer ?
#
loop_
_entity_poly.entity_id
_entity_poly.type
_entity_poly.pdbx_seq_one_letter_code
_entity_poly.pdbx_strand_id
1 'polypeptide(L)'
;MTKWVIYITIACIAAKIYMYVRAKKRNDNIIPENETELENGNYKELEKLEDVSRYFDIDVEEMETHFYVGVKRRSDGKDMQYSMEKSDFPIYMDWWHGIEVTPPYDYLQRYTLIKNTPENPQPDDKDPTVADVREWIETFIFENKANFKIPEESL
;
A
#
# COMPACT_ATOMS: atom_id res chain seq x y z
N MET A 1 41.19 13.93 8.33
CA MET A 1 39.76 13.87 8.72
C MET A 1 38.85 13.35 7.61
N THR A 2 39.09 13.68 6.33
CA THR A 2 38.25 13.28 5.17
C THR A 2 38.15 11.77 4.91
N LYS A 3 39.19 10.98 5.17
CA LYS A 3 39.15 9.52 4.92
C LYS A 3 38.15 8.78 5.80
N TRP A 4 38.00 9.19 7.06
CA TRP A 4 37.06 8.56 8.00
C TRP A 4 35.60 8.81 7.64
N VAL A 5 35.29 10.02 7.15
CA VAL A 5 33.95 10.36 6.67
C VAL A 5 33.55 9.48 5.48
N ILE A 6 34.48 9.25 4.53
CA ILE A 6 34.22 8.37 3.38
C ILE A 6 33.91 6.93 3.83
N TYR A 7 34.66 6.39 4.80
CA TYR A 7 34.39 5.06 5.34
C TYR A 7 33.03 4.97 6.05
N ILE A 8 32.65 6.00 6.81
CA ILE A 8 31.34 6.07 7.47
C ILE A 8 30.22 6.14 6.42
N THR A 9 30.36 6.94 5.36
CA THR A 9 29.36 7.06 4.31
C THR A 9 29.17 5.73 3.55
N ILE A 10 30.27 5.04 3.23
CA ILE A 10 30.21 3.72 2.58
C ILE A 10 29.55 2.69 3.50
N ALA A 11 29.86 2.72 4.81
CA ALA A 11 29.22 1.84 5.78
C ALA A 11 27.71 2.10 5.92
N CYS A 12 27.27 3.36 5.91
CA CYS A 12 25.86 3.73 5.93
C CYS A 12 25.12 3.29 4.66
N ILE A 13 25.74 3.44 3.48
CA ILE A 13 25.17 2.98 2.21
C ILE A 13 25.07 1.44 2.21
N ALA A 14 26.11 0.73 2.64
CA ALA A 14 26.09 -0.72 2.76
C ALA A 14 25.03 -1.20 3.76
N ALA A 15 24.84 -0.50 4.88
CA ALA A 15 23.79 -0.80 5.85
C ALA A 15 22.39 -0.56 5.27
N LYS A 16 22.18 0.51 4.51
CA LYS A 16 20.91 0.75 3.79
C LYS A 16 20.61 -0.31 2.75
N ILE A 17 21.61 -0.69 1.94
CA ILE A 17 21.48 -1.77 0.95
C ILE A 17 21.22 -3.11 1.63
N TYR A 18 21.91 -3.41 2.73
CA TYR A 18 21.68 -4.63 3.51
C TYR A 18 20.27 -4.66 4.13
N MET A 19 19.81 -3.54 4.69
CA MET A 19 18.45 -3.43 5.21
C MET A 19 17.40 -3.57 4.10
N TYR A 20 17.64 -2.96 2.93
CA TYR A 20 16.78 -3.08 1.75
C TYR A 20 16.72 -4.54 1.23
N VAL A 21 17.87 -5.19 1.06
CA VAL A 21 17.94 -6.61 0.63
C VAL A 21 17.33 -7.54 1.68
N ARG A 22 17.51 -7.25 2.98
CA ARG A 22 16.91 -8.04 4.08
C ARG A 22 15.41 -7.80 4.21
N ALA A 23 14.91 -6.60 3.90
CA ALA A 23 13.49 -6.30 3.80
C ALA A 23 12.89 -7.03 2.59
N LYS A 24 13.54 -6.94 1.43
CA LYS A 24 13.17 -7.69 0.22
C LYS A 24 13.15 -9.20 0.45
N LYS A 25 14.21 -9.79 1.02
CA LYS A 25 14.24 -11.22 1.37
C LYS A 25 13.22 -11.66 2.42
N ARG A 26 12.81 -10.76 3.32
CA ARG A 26 11.72 -11.05 4.26
C ARG A 26 10.35 -10.98 3.59
N ASN A 27 10.19 -10.12 2.58
CA ASN A 27 9.00 -10.06 1.73
C ASN A 27 8.94 -11.25 0.75
N ASP A 28 10.08 -11.68 0.18
CA ASP A 28 10.17 -12.81 -0.75
C ASP A 28 9.84 -14.17 -0.09
N ASN A 29 9.92 -14.26 1.25
CA ASN A 29 9.53 -15.45 2.03
C ASN A 29 8.10 -15.39 2.58
N ILE A 30 7.37 -14.30 2.31
CA ILE A 30 5.92 -14.22 2.47
C ILE A 30 5.37 -13.97 1.08
N ILE A 31 5.67 -14.87 0.15
CA ILE A 31 4.71 -15.09 -0.94
C ILE A 31 3.53 -15.76 -0.21
N PRO A 32 2.37 -15.10 -0.03
CA PRO A 32 1.20 -15.85 0.37
C PRO A 32 1.04 -16.93 -0.70
N GLU A 33 1.15 -18.21 -0.31
CA GLU A 33 1.16 -19.39 -1.20
C GLU A 33 -0.06 -19.49 -2.15
N ASN A 34 -0.98 -18.53 -2.07
CA ASN A 34 -2.30 -18.54 -2.69
C ASN A 34 -2.56 -17.33 -3.63
N GLU A 35 -1.53 -16.67 -4.19
CA GLU A 35 -1.74 -15.69 -5.27
C GLU A 35 -1.42 -16.21 -6.67
N THR A 36 -0.48 -17.14 -6.76
CA THR A 36 -0.26 -17.94 -7.98
C THR A 36 -1.46 -18.83 -8.31
N GLU A 37 -2.27 -19.24 -7.33
CA GLU A 37 -3.45 -20.11 -7.56
C GLU A 37 -4.60 -19.37 -8.28
N LEU A 38 -4.70 -18.04 -8.14
CA LEU A 38 -5.73 -17.23 -8.79
C LEU A 38 -5.34 -16.71 -10.17
N GLU A 39 -4.15 -17.04 -10.72
CA GLU A 39 -3.84 -16.73 -12.12
C GLU A 39 -4.64 -17.58 -13.12
N ASN A 40 -5.19 -18.72 -12.68
CA ASN A 40 -5.86 -19.68 -13.56
C ASN A 40 -7.36 -19.90 -13.26
N GLY A 41 -7.96 -19.12 -12.36
CA GLY A 41 -9.38 -19.20 -12.01
C GLY A 41 -10.23 -18.14 -12.72
N ASN A 42 -11.54 -18.39 -12.87
CA ASN A 42 -12.46 -17.33 -13.29
C ASN A 42 -12.55 -16.27 -12.19
N TYR A 43 -12.31 -15.02 -12.56
CA TYR A 43 -12.44 -13.87 -11.66
C TYR A 43 -13.48 -12.91 -12.20
N LYS A 44 -14.24 -12.32 -11.28
CA LYS A 44 -15.11 -11.21 -11.59
C LYS A 44 -14.30 -9.92 -11.60
N GLU A 45 -14.46 -9.16 -12.68
CA GLU A 45 -13.90 -7.82 -12.79
C GLU A 45 -14.85 -6.79 -12.14
N LEU A 46 -14.27 -5.73 -11.57
CA LEU A 46 -15.03 -4.58 -11.10
C LEU A 46 -15.57 -3.79 -12.31
N GLU A 47 -16.89 -3.61 -12.36
CA GLU A 47 -17.56 -2.90 -13.45
C GLU A 47 -17.79 -1.43 -13.10
N LYS A 48 -18.07 -1.14 -11.82
CA LYS A 48 -18.32 0.21 -11.32
C LYS A 48 -17.58 0.48 -10.01
N LEU A 49 -17.37 1.76 -9.69
CA LEU A 49 -16.68 2.16 -8.46
C LEU A 49 -17.38 1.63 -7.21
N GLU A 50 -18.72 1.60 -7.21
CA GLU A 50 -19.51 1.11 -6.08
C GLU A 50 -19.27 -0.39 -5.79
N ASP A 51 -18.82 -1.16 -6.79
CA ASP A 51 -18.46 -2.56 -6.60
C ASP A 51 -17.26 -2.71 -5.65
N VAL A 52 -16.37 -1.72 -5.57
CA VAL A 52 -15.21 -1.77 -4.67
C VAL A 52 -15.66 -1.96 -3.22
N SER A 53 -16.58 -1.10 -2.76
CA SER A 53 -17.14 -1.17 -1.39
C SER A 53 -17.88 -2.48 -1.13
N ARG A 54 -18.42 -3.13 -2.19
CA ARG A 54 -19.16 -4.39 -2.12
C ARG A 54 -18.27 -5.61 -1.97
N TYR A 55 -17.05 -5.59 -2.52
CA TYR A 55 -16.15 -6.74 -2.49
C TYR A 55 -14.91 -6.55 -1.61
N PHE A 56 -14.61 -5.31 -1.21
CA PHE A 56 -13.46 -4.99 -0.38
C PHE A 56 -13.89 -4.25 0.89
N ASP A 57 -13.24 -4.61 2.00
CA ASP A 57 -13.25 -3.89 3.26
C ASP A 57 -12.03 -2.97 3.29
N ILE A 58 -12.28 -1.66 3.27
CA ILE A 58 -11.24 -0.62 3.36
C ILE A 58 -11.26 -0.06 4.78
N ASP A 59 -10.25 -0.41 5.56
CA ASP A 59 -10.02 0.10 6.90
C ASP A 59 -9.14 1.35 6.81
N VAL A 60 -9.63 2.46 7.35
CA VAL A 60 -8.90 3.73 7.44
C VAL A 60 -9.01 4.21 8.87
N GLU A 61 -7.89 4.18 9.57
CA GLU A 61 -7.77 4.66 10.95
C GLU A 61 -6.98 5.96 10.97
N GLU A 62 -7.62 7.04 11.43
CA GLU A 62 -6.99 8.34 11.53
C GLU A 62 -6.21 8.50 12.84
N MET A 63 -4.96 8.93 12.71
CA MET A 63 -4.10 9.35 13.80
C MET A 63 -3.81 10.84 13.69
N GLU A 64 -3.18 11.43 14.70
CA GLU A 64 -2.82 12.86 14.70
C GLU A 64 -1.96 13.24 13.49
N THR A 65 -0.98 12.39 13.14
CA THR A 65 0.04 12.69 12.12
C THR A 65 -0.02 11.83 10.86
N HIS A 66 -0.93 10.85 10.81
CA HIS A 66 -1.00 9.89 9.70
C HIS A 66 -2.35 9.17 9.66
N PHE A 67 -2.55 8.38 8.61
CA PHE A 67 -3.60 7.36 8.52
C PHE A 67 -2.98 5.98 8.42
N TYR A 68 -3.55 5.01 9.13
CA TYR A 68 -3.33 3.61 8.82
C TYR A 68 -4.38 3.14 7.82
N VAL A 69 -3.94 2.46 6.77
CA VAL A 69 -4.77 2.00 5.67
C VAL A 69 -4.55 0.51 5.43
N GLY A 70 -5.64 -0.26 5.50
CA GLY A 70 -5.65 -1.68 5.14
C GLY A 70 -6.79 -2.00 4.18
N VAL A 71 -6.57 -2.95 3.27
CA VAL A 71 -7.59 -3.41 2.32
C VAL A 71 -7.69 -4.92 2.39
N LYS A 72 -8.90 -5.42 2.64
CA LYS A 72 -9.18 -6.87 2.65
C LYS A 72 -10.29 -7.20 1.66
N ARG A 73 -10.20 -8.37 1.03
CA ARG A 73 -11.29 -8.91 0.23
C ARG A 73 -12.34 -9.51 1.16
N ARG A 74 -13.61 -9.11 1.00
CA ARG A 74 -14.72 -9.50 1.88
C ARG A 74 -15.01 -10.99 1.86
N SER A 75 -14.82 -11.66 0.72
CA SER A 75 -15.29 -13.04 0.54
C SER A 75 -14.47 -14.07 1.31
N ASP A 76 -13.18 -13.82 1.52
CA ASP A 76 -12.26 -14.73 2.21
C ASP A 76 -11.39 -14.04 3.26
N GLY A 77 -11.58 -12.73 3.48
CA GLY A 77 -10.81 -11.93 4.43
C GLY A 77 -9.35 -11.73 4.05
N LYS A 78 -8.97 -12.08 2.81
CA LYS A 78 -7.58 -12.01 2.36
C LYS A 78 -7.10 -10.55 2.32
N ASP A 79 -5.89 -10.31 2.81
CA ASP A 79 -5.24 -9.00 2.72
C ASP A 79 -4.78 -8.70 1.29
N MET A 80 -5.01 -7.47 0.83
CA MET A 80 -4.73 -7.04 -0.54
C MET A 80 -3.41 -6.26 -0.68
N GLN A 81 -2.51 -6.33 0.31
CA GLN A 81 -1.19 -5.69 0.27
C GLN A 81 -0.45 -6.01 -1.03
N TYR A 82 -0.39 -7.28 -1.44
CA TYR A 82 0.33 -7.63 -2.68
C TYR A 82 -0.28 -6.99 -3.92
N SER A 83 -1.62 -6.93 -4.03
CA SER A 83 -2.30 -6.23 -5.12
C SER A 83 -1.99 -4.72 -5.12
N MET A 84 -1.89 -4.12 -3.92
CA MET A 84 -1.50 -2.72 -3.76
C MET A 84 -0.03 -2.48 -4.15
N GLU A 85 0.89 -3.36 -3.73
CA GLU A 85 2.32 -3.31 -4.09
C GLU A 85 2.53 -3.49 -5.59
N LYS A 86 1.85 -4.47 -6.21
CA LYS A 86 1.93 -4.76 -7.64
C LYS A 86 1.38 -3.62 -8.51
N SER A 87 0.54 -2.76 -7.94
CA SER A 87 -0.06 -1.60 -8.59
C SER A 87 0.62 -0.28 -8.17
N ASP A 88 1.82 -0.36 -7.57
CA ASP A 88 2.64 0.79 -7.17
C ASP A 88 1.89 1.82 -6.28
N PHE A 89 1.10 1.34 -5.30
CA PHE A 89 0.28 2.18 -4.42
C PHE A 89 1.01 3.40 -3.81
N PRO A 90 2.25 3.29 -3.27
CA PRO A 90 2.96 4.46 -2.75
C PRO A 90 3.22 5.55 -3.81
N ILE A 91 3.52 5.14 -5.04
CA ILE A 91 3.79 6.07 -6.15
C ILE A 91 2.48 6.73 -6.60
N TYR A 92 1.40 5.95 -6.67
CA TYR A 92 0.08 6.48 -7.00
C TYR A 92 -0.34 7.59 -6.03
N MET A 93 -0.20 7.32 -4.74
CA MET A 93 -0.59 8.24 -3.67
C MET A 93 0.27 9.51 -3.65
N ASP A 94 1.59 9.38 -3.82
CA ASP A 94 2.50 10.51 -3.92
C ASP A 94 2.21 11.38 -5.16
N TRP A 95 1.99 10.77 -6.32
CA TRP A 95 1.74 11.52 -7.55
C TRP A 95 0.39 12.24 -7.51
N TRP A 96 -0.70 11.53 -7.21
CA TRP A 96 -2.06 12.07 -7.35
C TRP A 96 -2.50 12.93 -6.18
N HIS A 97 -2.02 12.61 -4.98
CA HIS A 97 -2.49 13.24 -3.74
C HIS A 97 -1.37 13.93 -2.98
N GLY A 98 -0.12 13.87 -3.47
CA GLY A 98 1.03 14.47 -2.79
C GLY A 98 1.24 13.91 -1.39
N ILE A 99 0.83 12.65 -1.14
CA ILE A 99 0.88 12.04 0.19
C ILE A 99 2.00 11.01 0.26
N GLU A 100 2.89 11.20 1.23
CA GLU A 100 3.95 10.24 1.48
C GLU A 100 3.36 8.96 2.07
N VAL A 101 3.67 7.84 1.45
CA VAL A 101 3.24 6.52 1.89
C VAL A 101 4.45 5.71 2.33
N THR A 102 4.39 5.21 3.56
CA THR A 102 5.35 4.21 4.02
C THR A 102 4.77 2.80 3.90
N PRO A 103 5.57 1.82 3.42
CA PRO A 103 5.12 0.43 3.31
C PRO A 103 4.68 -0.16 4.66
N PRO A 104 3.92 -1.25 4.66
CA PRO A 104 3.48 -1.87 5.90
C PRO A 104 4.66 -2.39 6.71
N TYR A 105 4.78 -1.90 7.95
CA TYR A 105 5.74 -2.42 8.94
C TYR A 105 5.04 -3.09 10.13
N ASP A 106 3.71 -3.00 10.21
CA ASP A 106 2.93 -3.57 11.30
C ASP A 106 2.45 -5.00 11.01
N TYR A 107 2.03 -5.71 12.05
CA TYR A 107 1.51 -7.08 11.95
C TYR A 107 0.13 -7.14 11.27
N LEU A 108 -0.49 -5.98 11.03
CA LEU A 108 -1.79 -5.84 10.38
C LEU A 108 -1.67 -5.57 8.88
N GLN A 109 -0.44 -5.47 8.35
CA GLN A 109 -0.14 -5.20 6.94
C GLN A 109 -0.75 -3.89 6.43
N ARG A 110 -0.82 -2.86 7.27
CA ARG A 110 -1.38 -1.56 6.92
C ARG A 110 -0.33 -0.58 6.43
N TYR A 111 -0.63 0.12 5.35
CA TYR A 111 0.14 1.27 4.89
C TYR A 111 -0.03 2.44 5.85
N THR A 112 1.00 3.28 5.95
CA THR A 112 0.91 4.54 6.69
C THR A 112 1.00 5.70 5.72
N LEU A 113 -0.07 6.48 5.63
CA LEU A 113 -0.16 7.72 4.83
C LEU A 113 0.13 8.89 5.75
N ILE A 114 1.25 9.58 5.53
CA ILE A 114 1.71 10.67 6.40
C ILE A 114 0.91 11.95 6.08
N LYS A 115 0.27 12.54 7.09
CA LYS A 115 -0.43 13.82 6.93
C LYS A 115 0.56 14.94 6.66
N ASN A 116 0.01 16.05 6.17
CA ASN A 116 0.75 17.27 5.94
C ASN A 116 1.59 17.68 7.17
N THR A 117 2.91 17.85 7.00
CA THR A 117 3.80 18.35 8.06
C THR A 117 4.56 19.58 7.58
N PRO A 118 5.06 20.43 8.49
CA PRO A 118 5.93 21.56 8.11
C PRO A 118 7.17 21.12 7.31
N GLU A 119 7.65 19.89 7.52
CA GLU A 119 8.78 19.31 6.80
C GLU A 119 8.41 18.69 5.44
N ASN A 120 7.13 18.33 5.22
CA ASN A 120 6.63 17.75 3.97
C ASN A 120 5.25 18.35 3.60
N PRO A 121 5.22 19.55 2.98
CA PRO A 121 3.98 20.24 2.64
C PRO A 121 3.31 19.59 1.41
N GLN A 122 2.07 19.12 1.58
CA GLN A 122 1.18 18.66 0.53
C GLN A 122 0.63 19.84 -0.31
N PRO A 123 0.32 19.62 -1.59
CA PRO A 123 -0.06 20.69 -2.52
C PRO A 123 -1.44 21.32 -2.28
N ASP A 124 -2.29 20.72 -1.45
CA ASP A 124 -3.60 21.27 -1.03
C ASP A 124 -3.54 21.70 0.44
N ASP A 125 -4.02 22.89 0.74
CA ASP A 125 -4.01 23.50 2.08
C ASP A 125 -4.98 22.81 3.05
N LYS A 126 -5.84 21.91 2.55
CA LYS A 126 -6.79 21.17 3.37
C LYS A 126 -6.23 19.82 3.77
N ASP A 127 -6.10 19.60 5.08
CA ASP A 127 -5.79 18.28 5.63
C ASP A 127 -6.85 17.26 5.17
N PRO A 128 -6.42 16.12 4.61
CA PRO A 128 -7.35 15.09 4.15
C PRO A 128 -8.09 14.48 5.33
N THR A 129 -9.34 14.11 5.10
CA THR A 129 -10.18 13.40 6.06
C THR A 129 -10.17 11.90 5.78
N VAL A 130 -10.67 11.10 6.73
CA VAL A 130 -10.92 9.65 6.51
C VAL A 130 -11.74 9.37 5.25
N ALA A 131 -12.71 10.23 4.94
CA ALA A 131 -13.55 10.07 3.76
C ALA A 131 -12.76 10.29 2.47
N ASP A 132 -11.91 11.33 2.44
CA ASP A 132 -11.05 11.61 1.29
C ASP A 132 -10.09 10.43 1.04
N VAL A 133 -9.42 9.95 2.10
CA VAL A 133 -8.50 8.80 2.01
C VAL A 133 -9.22 7.54 1.53
N ARG A 134 -10.44 7.27 2.04
CA ARG A 134 -11.24 6.13 1.57
C ARG A 134 -11.57 6.25 0.08
N GLU A 135 -12.02 7.41 -0.38
CA GLU A 135 -12.33 7.66 -1.79
C GLU A 135 -11.11 7.45 -2.69
N TRP A 136 -9.92 7.89 -2.26
CA TRP A 136 -8.68 7.69 -3.00
C TRP A 136 -8.33 6.21 -3.14
N ILE A 137 -8.50 5.43 -2.07
CA ILE A 137 -8.25 3.99 -2.10
C ILE A 137 -9.27 3.28 -2.98
N GLU A 138 -10.55 3.65 -2.91
CA GLU A 138 -11.60 3.09 -3.77
C GLU A 138 -11.29 3.35 -5.25
N THR A 139 -10.90 4.58 -5.58
CA THR A 139 -10.49 4.97 -6.93
C THR A 139 -9.27 4.18 -7.38
N PHE A 140 -8.25 4.09 -6.53
CA PHE A 140 -7.04 3.31 -6.81
C PHE A 140 -7.34 1.83 -7.13
N ILE A 141 -8.18 1.17 -6.30
CA ILE A 141 -8.57 -0.22 -6.50
C ILE A 141 -9.30 -0.38 -7.83
N PHE A 142 -10.23 0.54 -8.14
CA PHE A 142 -11.02 0.47 -9.36
C PHE A 142 -10.16 0.67 -10.62
N GLU A 143 -9.26 1.66 -10.62
CA GLU A 143 -8.35 1.92 -11.73
C GLU A 143 -7.36 0.77 -11.95
N ASN A 144 -6.99 0.05 -10.88
CA ASN A 144 -6.06 -1.06 -10.90
C ASN A 144 -6.74 -2.43 -10.78
N LYS A 145 -8.03 -2.51 -11.11
CA LYS A 145 -8.90 -3.69 -10.91
C LYS A 145 -8.38 -5.02 -11.44
N ALA A 146 -7.49 -5.02 -12.43
CA ALA A 146 -6.82 -6.22 -12.94
C ALA A 146 -5.99 -6.96 -11.87
N ASN A 147 -5.49 -6.23 -10.86
CA ASN A 147 -4.72 -6.79 -9.74
C ASN A 147 -5.59 -7.11 -8.52
N PHE A 148 -6.85 -6.66 -8.48
CA PHE A 148 -7.80 -6.86 -7.37
C PHE A 148 -8.83 -7.93 -7.73
N LYS A 149 -8.38 -9.18 -7.78
CA LYS A 149 -9.19 -10.32 -8.24
C LYS A 149 -10.29 -10.68 -7.24
N ILE A 150 -11.49 -10.94 -7.75
CA ILE A 150 -12.64 -11.44 -6.97
C ILE A 150 -13.01 -12.85 -7.48
N PRO A 151 -12.94 -13.91 -6.65
CA PRO A 151 -13.35 -15.24 -7.07
C PRO A 151 -14.84 -15.29 -7.42
N GLU A 152 -15.24 -15.91 -8.54
CA GLU A 152 -16.65 -16.00 -8.96
C GLU A 152 -17.56 -16.69 -7.91
N GLU A 153 -17.02 -17.62 -7.13
CA GLU A 153 -17.76 -18.37 -6.09
C GLU A 153 -18.13 -17.53 -4.86
N SER A 154 -17.71 -16.27 -4.81
CA SER A 154 -17.85 -15.35 -3.67
C SER A 154 -19.20 -14.60 -3.60
N LEU A 155 -20.21 -15.03 -4.36
CA LEU A 155 -21.48 -14.31 -4.59
C LEU A 155 -22.65 -14.87 -3.79
#